data_AF-A0A9D2GYM4-F1
#
_entry.id   AF-A0A9D2GYM4-F1
#
_cell.length_a   1.000
_cell.length_b   1.000
_cell.length_c   1.000
_cell.angle_alpha   90.00
_cell.angle_beta   90.00
_cell.angle_gamma   90.00
#
_symmetry.space_group_name_H-M   'P 1'
#
loop_
_entity.id
_entity.type
_entity.pdbx_description
1 polymer ?
#
loop_
_entity_poly.entity_id
_entity_poly.type
_entity_poly.pdbx_seq_one_letter_code
_entity_poly.pdbx_strand_id
1 'polypeptide(L)'
;MFTVIGLMLAGMLAGFLLRKYPLGFIHPVITVLIWALLFLLGIEVGGNDAILHGLHTIGLEAVVLTLGGTLGSVMAARLLWQALTGQKRGKTPTSSTPRPTQGGTLHALKGSLVIVGFFVLGIGCSFAGLVPGHVGTRVSFYTLCALMTSVGLSVGNDPQTLKNFRSLNPRLVFLPVATIVGTLAGSALVSLLLTHRSLTDCLAVGSGFGYYSLSSIFITEYRGAELGTVALLANISRELLTLLTAPLLARWFGPLAPISAGGATTADTTLPVITRISGQEFVAVSIFHGFVTDFSVPFLVTLFCSL
;
A
#
# COMPACT_ATOMS: atom_id res chain seq x y z
N MET A 1 13.51 14.90 2.44
CA MET A 1 13.93 13.63 1.81
C MET A 1 14.96 12.87 2.65
N PHE A 2 16.20 13.35 2.75
CA PHE A 2 17.27 12.65 3.47
C PHE A 2 17.01 12.48 4.96
N THR A 3 16.31 13.42 5.60
CA THR A 3 15.95 13.32 7.02
C THR A 3 15.04 12.12 7.28
N VAL A 4 13.96 11.99 6.51
CA VAL A 4 12.95 10.94 6.71
C VAL A 4 13.51 9.55 6.39
N ILE A 5 14.22 9.41 5.25
CA ILE A 5 14.90 8.15 4.89
C ILE A 5 16.02 7.85 5.89
N GLY A 6 16.80 8.86 6.28
CA GLY A 6 17.89 8.72 7.26
C GLY A 6 17.38 8.26 8.63
N LEU A 7 16.24 8.80 9.09
CA LEU A 7 15.58 8.35 10.31
C LEU A 7 15.09 6.90 10.22
N MET A 8 14.53 6.49 9.08
CA MET A 8 14.13 5.09 8.86
C MET A 8 15.34 4.15 8.85
N LEU A 9 16.43 4.50 8.16
CA LEU A 9 17.66 3.70 8.13
C LEU A 9 18.32 3.64 9.51
N ALA A 10 18.35 4.76 10.24
CA ALA A 10 18.84 4.80 11.62
C ALA A 10 17.98 3.95 12.54
N GLY A 11 16.65 4.02 12.41
CA GLY A 11 15.70 3.15 13.11
C GLY A 11 15.95 1.68 12.81
N MET A 12 16.17 1.32 11.54
CA MET A 12 16.49 -0.05 11.12
C MET A 12 17.81 -0.55 11.72
N LEU A 13 18.85 0.27 11.70
CA LEU A 13 20.12 -0.06 12.36
C LEU A 13 19.93 -0.26 13.86
N ALA A 14 19.21 0.64 14.52
CA ALA A 14 18.89 0.52 15.95
C ALA A 14 18.09 -0.76 16.23
N GLY A 15 17.10 -1.08 15.39
CA GLY A 15 16.25 -2.26 15.54
C GLY A 15 17.06 -3.55 15.41
N PHE A 16 18.00 -3.56 14.46
CA PHE A 16 18.93 -4.66 14.24
C PHE A 16 19.87 -4.85 15.44
N LEU A 17 20.44 -3.77 15.98
CA LEU A 17 21.28 -3.81 17.18
C LEU A 17 20.50 -4.29 18.42
N LEU A 18 19.23 -3.92 18.52
CA LEU A 18 18.32 -4.28 19.61
C LEU A 18 17.57 -5.60 19.38
N ARG A 19 17.90 -6.37 18.34
CA ARG A 19 17.20 -7.64 17.97
C ARG A 19 17.19 -8.70 19.06
N LYS A 20 18.03 -8.57 20.09
CA LYS A 20 18.02 -9.44 21.27
C LYS A 20 16.88 -9.12 22.26
N TYR A 21 16.28 -7.94 22.16
CA TYR A 21 15.18 -7.49 23.02
C TYR A 21 13.86 -7.51 22.24
N PRO A 22 12.79 -8.11 22.77
CA PRO A 22 11.49 -8.13 22.13
C PRO A 22 10.83 -6.74 22.27
N LEU A 23 10.85 -5.94 21.21
CA LEU A 23 10.28 -4.60 21.20
C LEU A 23 8.77 -4.62 20.84
N GLY A 24 7.98 -5.40 21.59
CA GLY A 24 6.56 -5.62 21.30
C GLY A 24 5.68 -4.36 21.34
N PHE A 25 6.15 -3.28 21.98
CA PHE A 25 5.44 -2.00 22.05
C PHE A 25 5.50 -1.19 20.75
N ILE A 26 6.42 -1.50 19.82
CA ILE A 26 6.60 -0.69 18.61
C ILE A 26 5.37 -0.76 17.71
N HIS A 27 4.78 -1.95 17.53
CA HIS A 27 3.61 -2.10 16.66
C HIS A 27 2.41 -1.24 17.12
N PRO A 28 2.01 -1.24 18.42
CA PRO A 28 1.03 -0.28 18.93
C PRO A 28 1.39 1.18 18.66
N VAL A 29 2.66 1.57 18.86
CA VAL A 29 3.12 2.94 18.61
C VAL A 29 2.96 3.31 17.14
N ILE A 30 3.37 2.45 16.20
CA ILE A 30 3.19 2.65 14.76
C ILE A 30 1.71 2.88 14.44
N THR A 31 0.81 2.03 14.96
CA THR A 31 -0.63 2.15 14.72
C THR A 31 -1.18 3.49 15.22
N VAL A 32 -0.82 3.93 16.43
CA VAL A 32 -1.27 5.21 16.98
C VAL A 32 -0.74 6.39 16.17
N LEU A 33 0.52 6.34 15.74
CA LEU A 33 1.13 7.37 14.90
C LEU A 33 0.44 7.47 13.54
N ILE A 34 0.09 6.33 12.93
CA ILE A 34 -0.71 6.29 11.70
C ILE A 34 -2.08 6.95 11.91
N TRP A 35 -2.79 6.62 12.98
CA TRP A 35 -4.09 7.23 13.28
C TRP A 35 -3.98 8.74 13.50
N ALA A 36 -2.96 9.19 14.22
CA ALA A 36 -2.71 10.62 14.42
C ALA A 36 -2.44 11.33 13.10
N LEU A 37 -1.62 10.76 12.21
CA LEU A 37 -1.31 11.36 10.92
C LEU A 37 -2.50 11.37 9.96
N LEU A 38 -3.31 10.32 9.93
CA LEU A 38 -4.55 10.29 9.12
C LEU A 38 -5.58 11.30 9.63
N PHE A 39 -5.68 11.47 10.93
CA PHE A 39 -6.52 12.50 11.55
C PHE A 39 -6.03 13.90 11.18
N LEU A 40 -4.71 14.16 11.23
CA LEU A 40 -4.12 15.43 10.81
C LEU A 40 -4.33 15.70 9.31
N LEU A 41 -4.16 14.69 8.45
CA LEU A 41 -4.51 14.76 7.03
C LEU A 41 -5.99 15.12 6.85
N GLY A 42 -6.88 14.51 7.65
CA GLY A 42 -8.31 14.85 7.64
C GLY A 42 -8.57 16.31 8.02
N ILE A 43 -7.84 16.85 9.00
CA ILE A 43 -7.95 18.26 9.38
C ILE A 43 -7.53 19.18 8.24
N GLU A 44 -6.39 18.88 7.59
CA GLU A 44 -5.87 19.65 6.46
C GLU A 44 -6.85 19.65 5.28
N VAL A 45 -7.46 18.50 4.98
CA VAL A 45 -8.51 18.38 3.95
C VAL A 45 -9.77 19.14 4.34
N GLY A 46 -10.25 18.97 5.57
CA GLY A 46 -11.46 19.62 6.06
C GLY A 46 -11.35 21.15 6.17
N GLY A 47 -10.13 21.67 6.29
CA GLY A 47 -9.85 23.11 6.31
C GLY A 47 -9.67 23.72 4.92
N ASN A 48 -9.81 22.94 3.85
CA ASN A 48 -9.58 23.38 2.48
C ASN A 48 -10.82 23.16 1.60
N ASP A 49 -11.60 24.22 1.43
CA ASP A 49 -12.83 24.21 0.63
C ASP A 49 -12.60 23.75 -0.82
N ALA A 50 -11.44 24.04 -1.42
CA ALA A 50 -11.13 23.61 -2.78
C ALA A 50 -11.03 22.07 -2.88
N ILE A 51 -10.44 21.42 -1.87
CA ILE A 51 -10.33 19.96 -1.81
C ILE A 51 -11.72 19.34 -1.56
N LEU A 52 -12.51 19.93 -0.67
CA LEU A 52 -13.85 19.45 -0.34
C LEU A 52 -14.81 19.55 -1.54
N HIS A 53 -14.84 20.70 -2.22
CA HIS A 53 -15.65 20.87 -3.44
C HIS A 53 -15.13 20.00 -4.60
N GLY A 54 -13.81 19.79 -4.68
CA GLY A 54 -13.14 18.92 -5.65
C GLY A 54 -13.15 17.43 -5.32
N LEU A 55 -13.81 16.97 -4.25
CA LEU A 55 -13.68 15.58 -3.80
C LEU A 55 -14.11 14.55 -4.86
N HIS A 56 -15.08 14.91 -5.68
CA HIS A 56 -15.55 14.07 -6.80
C HIS A 56 -14.48 13.92 -7.90
N THR A 57 -13.73 14.99 -8.23
CA THR A 57 -12.63 14.91 -9.21
C THR A 57 -11.44 14.14 -8.65
N ILE A 58 -11.07 14.42 -7.39
CA ILE A 58 -10.01 13.70 -6.65
C ILE A 58 -10.33 12.20 -6.58
N GLY A 59 -11.57 11.84 -6.28
CA GLY A 59 -12.03 10.45 -6.26
C GLY A 59 -11.94 9.78 -7.63
N LEU A 60 -12.29 10.48 -8.71
CA LEU A 60 -12.19 9.96 -10.07
C LEU A 60 -10.73 9.75 -10.49
N GLU A 61 -9.84 10.71 -10.19
CA GLU A 61 -8.39 10.56 -10.41
C GLU A 61 -7.85 9.33 -9.69
N ALA A 62 -8.22 9.15 -8.43
CA ALA A 62 -7.82 8.00 -7.62
C ALA A 62 -8.28 6.67 -8.24
N VAL A 63 -9.51 6.60 -8.75
CA VAL A 63 -10.04 5.41 -9.43
C VAL A 63 -9.28 5.13 -10.73
N VAL A 64 -9.03 6.16 -11.56
CA VAL A 64 -8.30 5.98 -12.83
C VAL A 64 -6.87 5.49 -12.56
N LEU A 65 -6.17 6.08 -11.60
CA LEU A 65 -4.84 5.64 -11.16
C LEU A 65 -4.87 4.21 -10.62
N THR A 66 -5.88 3.86 -9.83
CA THR A 66 -6.09 2.51 -9.31
C THR A 66 -6.23 1.49 -10.42
N LEU A 67 -7.09 1.78 -11.41
CA LEU A 67 -7.37 0.88 -12.52
C LEU A 67 -6.13 0.71 -13.39
N GLY A 68 -5.47 1.81 -13.78
CA GLY A 68 -4.26 1.75 -14.59
C GLY A 68 -3.10 1.05 -13.90
N GLY A 69 -2.84 1.40 -12.62
CA GLY A 69 -1.80 0.75 -11.82
C GLY A 69 -2.04 -0.74 -11.60
N THR A 70 -3.28 -1.12 -11.25
CA THR A 70 -3.65 -2.53 -11.04
C THR A 70 -3.62 -3.31 -12.35
N LEU A 71 -4.11 -2.75 -13.46
CA LEU A 71 -4.03 -3.39 -14.77
C LEU A 71 -2.56 -3.63 -15.18
N GLY A 72 -1.71 -2.62 -15.04
CA GLY A 72 -0.29 -2.74 -15.35
C GLY A 72 0.40 -3.83 -14.52
N SER A 73 0.11 -3.90 -13.20
CA SER A 73 0.69 -4.91 -12.33
C SER A 73 0.19 -6.33 -12.66
N VAL A 74 -1.11 -6.48 -12.86
CA VAL A 74 -1.74 -7.77 -13.21
C VAL A 74 -1.27 -8.27 -14.58
N MET A 75 -1.07 -7.39 -15.56
CA MET A 75 -0.50 -7.75 -16.86
C MET A 75 0.96 -8.22 -16.72
N ALA A 76 1.77 -7.52 -15.93
CA ALA A 76 3.15 -7.93 -15.66
C ALA A 76 3.21 -9.29 -14.95
N ALA A 77 2.32 -9.53 -13.98
CA ALA A 77 2.21 -10.81 -13.28
C ALA A 77 1.76 -11.96 -14.22
N ARG A 78 0.86 -11.67 -15.17
CA ARG A 78 0.46 -12.64 -16.20
C ARG A 78 1.63 -13.01 -17.10
N LEU A 79 2.42 -12.04 -17.56
CA LEU A 79 3.61 -12.29 -18.39
C LEU A 79 4.63 -13.13 -17.63
N LEU A 80 4.88 -12.82 -16.36
CA LEU A 80 5.74 -13.63 -15.49
C LEU A 80 5.21 -15.06 -15.36
N TRP A 81 3.91 -15.22 -15.09
CA TRP A 81 3.29 -16.54 -14.98
C TRP A 81 3.44 -17.36 -16.26
N GLN A 82 3.23 -16.74 -17.42
CA GLN A 82 3.40 -17.39 -18.73
C GLN A 82 4.86 -17.78 -18.99
N ALA A 83 5.83 -16.93 -18.66
CA ALA A 83 7.24 -17.25 -18.80
C ALA A 83 7.66 -18.43 -17.91
N LEU A 84 7.13 -18.50 -16.69
CA LEU A 84 7.43 -19.58 -15.74
C LEU A 84 6.73 -20.91 -16.07
N THR A 85 5.52 -20.86 -16.61
CA THR A 85 4.70 -22.06 -16.93
C THR A 85 4.83 -22.53 -18.37
N GLY A 86 5.28 -21.67 -19.29
CA GLY A 86 5.57 -22.00 -20.69
C GLY A 86 6.59 -23.13 -20.88
N GLN A 87 7.35 -23.47 -19.83
CA GLN A 87 8.28 -24.60 -19.80
C GLN A 87 7.69 -25.94 -19.33
N LYS A 88 6.47 -25.96 -18.74
CA LYS A 88 5.80 -27.17 -18.28
C LYS A 88 4.32 -27.15 -18.64
N ARG A 89 4.03 -27.45 -19.92
CA ARG A 89 2.69 -27.77 -20.40
C ARG A 89 2.32 -29.18 -19.91
N GLY A 90 1.93 -29.30 -18.64
CA GLY A 90 1.52 -30.59 -18.08
C GLY A 90 1.03 -30.48 -16.63
N LYS A 91 -0.30 -30.64 -16.48
CA LYS A 91 -1.11 -30.73 -15.26
C LYS A 91 -1.42 -29.41 -14.55
N THR A 92 -2.50 -28.79 -15.00
CA THR A 92 -3.37 -27.94 -14.16
C THR A 92 -3.90 -28.80 -13.00
N PRO A 93 -3.65 -28.48 -11.73
CA PRO A 93 -4.41 -29.10 -10.65
C PRO A 93 -5.83 -28.56 -10.73
N THR A 94 -6.80 -29.45 -10.90
CA THR A 94 -8.21 -29.16 -10.67
C THR A 94 -8.39 -28.91 -9.18
N SER A 95 -8.31 -27.66 -8.74
CA SER A 95 -8.66 -27.28 -7.37
C SER A 95 -10.17 -26.99 -7.31
N SER A 96 -10.89 -27.84 -6.60
CA SER A 96 -12.28 -27.62 -6.20
C SER A 96 -12.44 -26.28 -5.49
N THR A 97 -13.23 -25.37 -6.08
CA THR A 97 -13.51 -24.04 -5.54
C THR A 97 -14.25 -24.15 -4.19
N PRO A 98 -13.66 -23.70 -3.06
CA PRO A 98 -14.41 -23.67 -1.81
C PRO A 98 -15.48 -22.57 -1.88
N ARG A 99 -16.70 -22.85 -1.39
CA ARG A 99 -17.81 -21.87 -1.28
C ARG A 99 -17.42 -20.66 -0.40
N PRO A 100 -18.06 -19.49 -0.62
CA PRO A 100 -17.74 -18.28 0.13
C PRO A 100 -18.19 -18.36 1.57
N THR A 101 -17.23 -18.32 2.49
CA THR A 101 -17.46 -18.00 3.90
C THR A 101 -17.21 -16.51 4.12
N GLN A 102 -18.26 -15.77 4.47
CA GLN A 102 -18.31 -14.30 4.62
C GLN A 102 -17.38 -13.71 5.71
N GLY A 103 -16.84 -14.53 6.61
CA GLY A 103 -16.16 -14.06 7.83
C GLY A 103 -14.82 -13.35 7.62
N GLY A 104 -14.00 -13.78 6.63
CA GLY A 104 -12.66 -13.23 6.41
C GLY A 104 -12.67 -11.87 5.70
N THR A 105 -13.50 -11.71 4.68
CA THR A 105 -13.62 -10.44 3.91
C THR A 105 -14.19 -9.32 4.78
N LEU A 106 -15.13 -9.63 5.67
CA LEU A 106 -15.69 -8.63 6.59
C LEU A 106 -14.64 -8.10 7.58
N HIS A 107 -13.73 -8.96 8.06
CA HIS A 107 -12.66 -8.54 8.97
C HIS A 107 -11.60 -7.69 8.25
N ALA A 108 -11.28 -8.00 6.99
CA ALA A 108 -10.41 -7.19 6.15
C ALA A 108 -11.00 -5.78 5.92
N LEU A 109 -12.28 -5.70 5.53
CA LEU A 109 -12.98 -4.42 5.32
C LEU A 109 -13.07 -3.58 6.60
N LYS A 110 -13.16 -4.20 7.78
CA LYS A 110 -13.16 -3.50 9.07
C LYS A 110 -11.85 -2.75 9.32
N GLY A 111 -10.70 -3.32 8.95
CA GLY A 111 -9.38 -2.67 9.14
C GLY A 111 -9.28 -1.36 8.36
N SER A 112 -9.65 -1.39 7.08
CA SER A 112 -9.63 -0.23 6.18
C SER A 112 -10.67 0.82 6.57
N LEU A 113 -11.79 0.40 7.17
CA LEU A 113 -12.82 1.30 7.68
C LEU A 113 -12.36 2.13 8.89
N VAL A 114 -11.49 1.58 9.76
CA VAL A 114 -10.93 2.34 10.88
C VAL A 114 -10.09 3.51 10.37
N ILE A 115 -9.30 3.28 9.32
CA ILE A 115 -8.43 4.32 8.73
C ILE A 115 -9.25 5.43 8.07
N VAL A 116 -10.28 5.07 7.31
CA VAL A 116 -11.26 6.06 6.79
C VAL A 116 -11.94 6.80 7.95
N GLY A 117 -12.26 6.10 9.04
CA GLY A 117 -12.86 6.69 10.24
C GLY A 117 -12.01 7.81 10.84
N PHE A 118 -10.72 7.60 11.09
CA PHE A 118 -9.83 8.64 11.61
C PHE A 118 -9.68 9.84 10.67
N PHE A 119 -9.63 9.58 9.36
CA PHE A 119 -9.61 10.65 8.36
C PHE A 119 -10.90 11.49 8.37
N VAL A 120 -12.07 10.85 8.38
CA VAL A 120 -13.38 11.54 8.45
C VAL A 120 -13.55 12.29 9.77
N LEU A 121 -13.07 11.73 10.88
CA LEU A 121 -13.04 12.42 12.18
C LEU A 121 -12.19 13.69 12.11
N GLY A 122 -11.04 13.64 11.44
CA GLY A 122 -10.20 14.82 11.19
C GLY A 122 -10.93 15.92 10.41
N ILE A 123 -11.61 15.53 9.33
CA ILE A 123 -12.44 16.46 8.54
C ILE A 123 -13.52 17.12 9.44
N GLY A 124 -14.25 16.31 10.23
CA GLY A 124 -15.28 16.80 11.13
C GLY A 124 -14.77 17.74 12.21
N CYS A 125 -13.61 17.45 12.81
CA CYS A 125 -12.95 18.34 13.78
C CYS A 125 -12.51 19.66 13.16
N SER A 126 -12.09 19.65 11.89
CA SER A 126 -11.76 20.86 11.12
C SER A 126 -12.98 21.77 10.97
N PHE A 127 -14.12 21.21 10.54
CA PHE A 127 -15.38 21.94 10.42
C PHE A 127 -15.88 22.50 11.75
N ALA A 128 -15.67 21.78 12.85
CA ALA A 128 -16.04 22.22 14.19
C ALA A 128 -15.12 23.35 14.74
N GLY A 129 -14.07 23.74 14.02
CA GLY A 129 -13.12 24.77 14.45
C GLY A 129 -12.30 24.38 15.69
N LEU A 130 -12.22 23.08 16.00
CA LEU A 130 -11.61 22.58 17.23
C LEU A 130 -10.07 22.59 17.19
N VAL A 131 -9.47 22.77 16.01
CA VAL A 131 -8.02 22.68 15.81
C VAL A 131 -7.46 23.98 15.24
N PRO A 132 -6.46 24.62 15.88
CA PRO A 132 -5.83 25.82 15.35
C PRO A 132 -5.02 25.50 14.09
N GLY A 133 -5.28 26.20 12.99
CA GLY A 133 -4.71 25.92 11.65
C GLY A 133 -3.18 25.96 11.52
N HIS A 134 -2.46 26.48 12.51
CA HIS A 134 -0.99 26.57 12.50
C HIS A 134 -0.29 25.39 13.20
N VAL A 135 -1.04 24.51 13.87
CA VAL A 135 -0.50 23.37 14.63
C VAL A 135 -0.32 22.14 13.74
N GLY A 136 -1.07 22.04 12.63
CA GLY A 136 -1.11 20.88 11.74
C GLY A 136 0.27 20.51 11.17
N THR A 137 0.86 21.37 10.33
CA THR A 137 2.02 20.99 9.50
C THR A 137 3.26 20.60 10.29
N ARG A 138 3.61 21.30 11.38
CA ARG A 138 4.79 20.93 12.19
C ARG A 138 4.55 19.63 12.94
N VAL A 139 3.34 19.45 13.49
CA VAL A 139 2.99 18.23 14.22
C VAL A 139 2.93 17.05 13.27
N SER A 140 2.36 17.21 12.06
CA SER A 140 2.35 16.17 11.01
C SER A 140 3.78 15.75 10.66
N PHE A 141 4.69 16.70 10.40
CA PHE A 141 6.09 16.38 10.09
C PHE A 141 6.81 15.63 11.21
N TYR A 142 6.69 16.08 12.47
CA TYR A 142 7.34 15.38 13.60
C TYR A 142 6.71 14.01 13.87
N THR A 143 5.39 13.88 13.68
CA THR A 143 4.68 12.60 13.81
C THR A 143 5.12 11.65 12.70
N LEU A 144 5.32 12.13 11.47
CA LEU A 144 5.90 11.37 10.37
C LEU A 144 7.33 10.91 10.69
N CYS A 145 8.16 11.79 11.26
CA CYS A 145 9.53 11.44 11.67
C CYS A 145 9.54 10.34 12.76
N ALA A 146 8.63 10.44 13.73
CA ALA A 146 8.44 9.42 14.75
C ALA A 146 7.99 8.09 14.13
N LEU A 147 6.99 8.14 13.23
CA LEU A 147 6.49 6.97 12.52
C LEU A 147 7.63 6.28 11.76
N MET A 148 8.45 7.03 11.06
CA MET A 148 9.54 6.48 10.25
C MET A 148 10.66 5.86 11.07
N THR A 149 10.95 6.44 12.22
CA THR A 149 11.87 5.84 13.19
C THR A 149 11.30 4.54 13.75
N SER A 150 10.01 4.52 14.11
CA SER A 150 9.34 3.32 14.64
C SER A 150 9.22 2.21 13.61
N VAL A 151 8.87 2.52 12.35
CA VAL A 151 8.81 1.57 11.23
C VAL A 151 10.20 0.99 10.98
N GLY A 152 11.23 1.83 10.89
CA GLY A 152 12.61 1.38 10.78
C GLY A 152 12.98 0.41 11.91
N LEU A 153 12.69 0.79 13.16
CA LEU A 153 12.97 -0.02 14.35
C LEU A 153 12.26 -1.37 14.31
N SER A 154 10.99 -1.42 13.91
CA SER A 154 10.22 -2.66 13.74
C SER A 154 10.85 -3.58 12.69
N VAL A 155 11.17 -3.05 11.50
CA VAL A 155 11.78 -3.83 10.41
C VAL A 155 13.16 -4.37 10.81
N GLY A 156 13.99 -3.55 11.46
CA GLY A 156 15.31 -3.99 11.93
C GLY A 156 15.25 -5.04 13.04
N ASN A 157 14.24 -4.98 13.91
CA ASN A 157 14.08 -5.88 15.04
C ASN A 157 13.50 -7.24 14.65
N ASP A 158 12.78 -7.35 13.54
CA ASP A 158 12.13 -8.61 13.13
C ASP A 158 13.13 -9.63 12.51
N PRO A 159 13.43 -10.73 13.23
CA PRO A 159 14.31 -11.76 12.70
C PRO A 159 13.70 -12.59 11.58
N GLN A 160 12.37 -12.65 11.55
CA GLN A 160 11.56 -13.49 10.68
C GLN A 160 11.58 -12.94 9.26
N THR A 161 11.51 -11.61 9.13
CA THR A 161 11.76 -10.87 7.90
C THR A 161 12.95 -11.46 7.13
N LEU A 162 14.14 -11.62 7.73
CA LEU A 162 15.32 -12.18 7.05
C LEU A 162 15.25 -13.68 6.77
N LYS A 163 14.59 -14.46 7.64
CA LYS A 163 14.52 -15.93 7.53
C LYS A 163 13.51 -16.39 6.48
N ASN A 164 12.41 -15.65 6.30
CA ASN A 164 11.35 -15.94 5.34
C ASN A 164 11.83 -15.87 3.88
N PHE A 165 12.97 -15.20 3.59
CA PHE A 165 13.58 -15.19 2.25
C PHE A 165 14.19 -16.54 1.84
N ARG A 166 14.56 -17.42 2.79
CA ARG A 166 15.29 -18.66 2.48
C ARG A 166 14.40 -19.83 2.03
N SER A 167 13.09 -19.77 2.24
CA SER A 167 12.15 -20.85 1.88
C SER A 167 11.36 -20.60 0.58
N LEU A 168 11.71 -19.57 -0.18
CA LEU A 168 10.96 -19.16 -1.37
C LEU A 168 11.37 -19.95 -2.60
N ASN A 169 10.39 -20.24 -3.45
CA ASN A 169 10.66 -20.71 -4.80
C ASN A 169 11.38 -19.58 -5.57
N PRO A 170 12.64 -19.76 -6.00
CA PRO A 170 13.45 -18.70 -6.61
C PRO A 170 12.77 -18.06 -7.83
N ARG A 171 11.90 -18.82 -8.51
CA ARG A 171 11.17 -18.38 -9.71
C ARG A 171 10.10 -17.34 -9.41
N LEU A 172 9.50 -17.37 -8.22
CA LEU A 172 8.40 -16.47 -7.83
C LEU A 172 8.89 -15.23 -7.05
N VAL A 173 10.19 -15.14 -6.78
CA VAL A 173 10.83 -13.96 -6.19
C VAL A 173 10.71 -12.72 -7.09
N PHE A 174 10.59 -12.91 -8.40
CA PHE A 174 10.40 -11.82 -9.36
C PHE A 174 9.01 -11.19 -9.34
N LEU A 175 8.03 -11.79 -8.68
CA LEU A 175 6.65 -11.29 -8.67
C LEU A 175 6.54 -9.87 -8.10
N PRO A 176 7.06 -9.54 -6.90
CA PRO A 176 7.00 -8.17 -6.40
C PRO A 176 7.70 -7.16 -7.32
N VAL A 177 8.80 -7.53 -7.99
CA VAL A 177 9.45 -6.65 -8.99
C VAL A 177 8.53 -6.42 -10.20
N ALA A 178 7.90 -7.48 -10.72
CA ALA A 178 6.93 -7.36 -11.81
C ALA A 178 5.72 -6.50 -11.40
N THR A 179 5.22 -6.65 -10.16
CA THR A 179 4.15 -5.81 -9.61
C THR A 179 4.55 -4.34 -9.54
N ILE A 180 5.74 -4.04 -9.04
CA ILE A 180 6.27 -2.67 -8.93
C ILE A 180 6.38 -2.05 -10.33
N VAL A 181 7.12 -2.69 -11.23
CA VAL A 181 7.34 -2.19 -12.60
C VAL A 181 6.02 -2.05 -13.35
N GLY A 182 5.14 -3.05 -13.27
CA GLY A 182 3.83 -3.02 -13.91
C GLY A 182 2.94 -1.91 -13.38
N THR A 183 2.90 -1.72 -12.05
CA THR A 183 2.13 -0.61 -11.44
C THR A 183 2.67 0.74 -11.88
N LEU A 184 3.99 0.94 -11.87
CA LEU A 184 4.62 2.20 -12.26
C LEU A 184 4.39 2.50 -13.74
N ALA A 185 4.51 1.49 -14.61
CA ALA A 185 4.19 1.62 -16.03
C ALA A 185 2.71 1.98 -16.24
N GLY A 186 1.78 1.30 -15.54
CA GLY A 186 0.36 1.62 -15.57
C GLY A 186 0.06 3.05 -15.10
N SER A 187 0.72 3.49 -14.03
CA SER A 187 0.58 4.85 -13.49
C SER A 187 1.16 5.91 -14.43
N ALA A 188 2.28 5.60 -15.10
CA ALA A 188 2.85 6.45 -16.13
C ALA A 188 1.92 6.60 -17.33
N LEU A 189 1.26 5.52 -17.77
CA LEU A 189 0.26 5.60 -18.84
C LEU A 189 -0.95 6.43 -18.44
N VAL A 190 -1.41 6.31 -17.18
CA VAL A 190 -2.49 7.15 -16.65
C VAL A 190 -2.11 8.62 -16.63
N SER A 191 -0.83 8.97 -16.41
CA SER A 191 -0.40 10.38 -16.45
C SER A 191 -0.65 11.05 -17.82
N LEU A 192 -0.72 10.27 -18.90
CA LEU A 192 -1.09 10.78 -20.23
C LEU A 192 -2.58 11.16 -20.32
N LEU A 193 -3.43 10.56 -19.48
CA LEU A 193 -4.87 10.86 -19.40
C LEU A 193 -5.14 12.00 -18.40
N LEU A 194 -4.37 12.04 -17.30
CA LEU A 194 -4.46 13.07 -16.27
C LEU A 194 -3.45 14.20 -16.55
N THR A 195 -3.65 14.94 -17.65
CA THR A 195 -2.70 15.96 -18.11
C THR A 195 -2.46 17.11 -17.14
N HIS A 196 -3.31 17.28 -16.13
CA HIS A 196 -3.14 18.25 -15.06
C HIS A 196 -2.24 17.76 -13.91
N ARG A 197 -1.92 16.46 -13.86
CA ARG A 197 -0.99 15.86 -12.90
C ARG A 197 0.36 15.63 -13.57
N SER A 198 1.43 15.83 -12.81
CA SER A 198 2.76 15.47 -13.30
C SER A 198 2.93 13.95 -13.32
N LEU A 199 3.80 13.45 -14.22
CA LEU A 199 4.17 12.04 -14.25
C LEU A 199 4.67 11.55 -12.88
N THR A 200 5.48 12.37 -12.21
CA THR A 200 6.04 12.09 -10.88
C THR A 200 4.96 11.96 -9.81
N ASP A 201 3.89 12.75 -9.88
CA ASP A 201 2.75 12.64 -8.96
C ASP A 201 1.99 11.32 -9.16
N CYS A 202 1.73 10.94 -10.41
CA CYS A 202 1.08 9.66 -10.73
C CYS A 202 1.94 8.47 -10.27
N LEU A 203 3.26 8.52 -10.49
CA LEU A 203 4.20 7.50 -10.04
C LEU A 203 4.30 7.43 -8.52
N ALA A 204 4.26 8.57 -7.82
CA ALA A 204 4.23 8.61 -6.35
C ALA A 204 2.96 7.94 -5.81
N VAL A 205 1.78 8.28 -6.35
CA VAL A 205 0.51 7.65 -5.96
C VAL A 205 0.53 6.13 -6.22
N GLY A 206 1.00 5.72 -7.41
CA GLY A 206 1.13 4.31 -7.78
C GLY A 206 2.10 3.52 -6.90
N SER A 207 3.14 4.19 -6.39
CA SER A 207 4.14 3.61 -5.47
C SER A 207 3.60 3.31 -4.08
N GLY A 208 2.34 3.64 -3.79
CA GLY A 208 1.68 3.24 -2.54
C GLY A 208 1.39 1.75 -2.46
N PHE A 209 1.24 1.04 -3.60
CA PHE A 209 0.97 -0.41 -3.67
C PHE A 209 -0.11 -0.93 -2.70
N GLY A 210 -1.14 -0.16 -2.38
CA GLY A 210 -2.16 -0.54 -1.40
C GLY A 210 -1.82 -0.22 0.05
N TYR A 211 -0.61 0.27 0.37
CA TYR A 211 -0.27 0.79 1.70
C TYR A 211 -0.78 2.24 1.85
N TYR A 212 -2.11 2.37 1.90
CA TYR A 212 -2.79 3.66 1.86
C TYR A 212 -2.47 4.56 3.06
N SER A 213 -2.23 4.01 4.26
CA SER A 213 -1.90 4.82 5.44
C SER A 213 -0.53 5.49 5.32
N LEU A 214 0.57 4.73 5.14
CA LEU A 214 1.91 5.32 5.08
C LEU A 214 2.12 6.17 3.81
N SER A 215 1.69 5.67 2.64
CA SER A 215 1.94 6.37 1.37
C SER A 215 1.23 7.72 1.29
N SER A 216 -0.04 7.81 1.71
CA SER A 216 -0.79 9.08 1.68
C SER A 216 -0.18 10.15 2.57
N ILE A 217 0.33 9.77 3.74
CA ILE A 217 0.99 10.69 4.66
C ILE A 217 2.27 11.25 4.02
N PHE A 218 3.10 10.41 3.41
CA PHE A 218 4.32 10.89 2.76
C PHE A 218 3.99 11.85 1.63
N ILE A 219 3.02 11.48 0.79
CA ILE A 219 2.63 12.29 -0.34
C ILE A 219 2.06 13.63 0.13
N THR A 220 1.30 13.64 1.23
CA THR A 220 0.83 14.89 1.87
C THR A 220 2.00 15.78 2.26
N GLU A 221 2.98 15.23 2.97
CA GLU A 221 4.12 16.01 3.48
C GLU A 221 5.02 16.54 2.36
N TYR A 222 5.13 15.84 1.22
CA TYR A 222 5.97 16.27 0.11
C TYR A 222 5.24 17.10 -0.97
N ARG A 223 3.95 16.82 -1.22
CA ARG A 223 3.19 17.35 -2.36
C ARG A 223 1.85 17.98 -1.96
N GLY A 224 1.50 17.97 -0.67
CA GLY A 224 0.29 18.58 -0.13
C GLY A 224 -0.90 17.63 0.00
N ALA A 225 -1.86 18.06 0.82
CA ALA A 225 -3.03 17.27 1.22
C ALA A 225 -3.93 16.82 0.06
N GLU A 226 -3.98 17.57 -1.04
CA GLU A 226 -4.76 17.19 -2.22
C GLU A 226 -4.25 15.88 -2.82
N LEU A 227 -2.96 15.81 -3.17
CA LEU A 227 -2.36 14.60 -3.72
C LEU A 227 -2.28 13.47 -2.68
N GLY A 228 -2.10 13.82 -1.41
CA GLY A 228 -2.21 12.87 -0.29
C GLY A 228 -3.58 12.19 -0.23
N THR A 229 -4.66 12.95 -0.46
CA THR A 229 -6.02 12.42 -0.51
C THR A 229 -6.24 11.53 -1.74
N VAL A 230 -5.73 11.93 -2.92
CA VAL A 230 -5.74 11.06 -4.11
C VAL A 230 -5.04 9.73 -3.80
N ALA A 231 -3.89 9.78 -3.14
CA ALA A 231 -3.13 8.58 -2.77
C ALA A 231 -3.86 7.68 -1.78
N LEU A 232 -4.50 8.26 -0.76
CA LEU A 232 -5.32 7.53 0.21
C LEU A 232 -6.45 6.78 -0.52
N LEU A 233 -7.23 7.50 -1.33
CA LEU A 233 -8.37 6.95 -2.06
C LEU A 233 -7.94 5.91 -3.10
N ALA A 234 -6.83 6.14 -3.81
CA ALA A 234 -6.34 5.21 -4.83
C ALA A 234 -5.90 3.88 -4.21
N ASN A 235 -5.15 3.94 -3.11
CA ASN A 235 -4.63 2.72 -2.48
C ASN A 235 -5.73 1.95 -1.72
N ILE A 236 -6.73 2.64 -1.13
CA ILE A 236 -7.95 1.97 -0.62
C ILE A 236 -8.72 1.33 -1.77
N SER A 237 -8.93 2.05 -2.87
CA SER A 237 -9.64 1.54 -4.04
C SER A 237 -8.94 0.31 -4.64
N ARG A 238 -7.61 0.27 -4.63
CA ARG A 238 -6.81 -0.89 -5.07
C ARG A 238 -7.05 -2.13 -4.21
N GLU A 239 -7.08 -1.97 -2.89
CA GLU A 239 -7.40 -3.07 -1.97
C GLU A 239 -8.83 -3.57 -2.19
N LEU A 240 -9.81 -2.66 -2.26
CA LEU A 240 -11.22 -3.00 -2.51
C LEU A 240 -11.39 -3.71 -3.86
N LEU A 241 -10.77 -3.18 -4.92
CA LEU A 241 -10.76 -3.81 -6.24
C LEU A 241 -10.21 -5.23 -6.16
N THR A 242 -9.11 -5.44 -5.44
CA THR A 242 -8.51 -6.76 -5.25
C THR A 242 -9.44 -7.71 -4.52
N LEU A 243 -9.99 -7.32 -3.37
CA LEU A 243 -10.88 -8.16 -2.56
C LEU A 243 -12.15 -8.55 -3.33
N LEU A 244 -12.73 -7.62 -4.08
CA LEU A 244 -13.98 -7.82 -4.82
C LEU A 244 -13.78 -8.60 -6.12
N THR A 245 -12.66 -8.39 -6.81
CA THR A 245 -12.44 -8.93 -8.16
C THR A 245 -11.42 -10.06 -8.23
N ALA A 246 -10.83 -10.50 -7.11
CA ALA A 246 -9.85 -11.60 -7.06
C ALA A 246 -10.25 -12.85 -7.88
N PRO A 247 -11.50 -13.36 -7.84
CA PRO A 247 -11.90 -14.49 -8.68
C PRO A 247 -11.81 -14.20 -10.19
N LEU A 248 -12.16 -12.98 -10.60
CA LEU A 248 -12.10 -12.54 -12.00
C LEU A 248 -10.65 -12.35 -12.45
N LEU A 249 -9.84 -11.70 -11.60
CA LEU A 249 -8.41 -11.50 -11.84
C LEU A 249 -7.69 -12.85 -12.03
N ALA A 250 -7.93 -13.81 -11.14
CA ALA A 250 -7.35 -15.15 -11.25
C ALA A 250 -7.77 -15.87 -12.53
N ARG A 251 -9.06 -15.76 -12.90
CA ARG A 251 -9.60 -16.39 -14.11
C ARG A 251 -9.02 -15.81 -15.40
N TRP A 252 -8.85 -14.49 -15.48
CA TRP A 252 -8.42 -13.82 -16.71
C TRP A 252 -6.91 -13.67 -16.86
N PHE A 253 -6.19 -13.51 -15.75
CA PHE A 253 -4.76 -13.18 -15.75
C PHE A 253 -3.87 -14.23 -15.06
N GLY A 254 -4.47 -15.25 -14.43
CA GLY A 254 -3.76 -16.35 -13.79
C GLY A 254 -3.61 -16.20 -12.27
N PRO A 255 -3.09 -17.23 -11.58
CA PRO A 255 -3.11 -17.30 -10.11
C PRO A 255 -2.22 -16.26 -9.42
N LEU A 256 -1.26 -15.64 -10.13
CA LEU A 256 -0.43 -14.56 -9.58
C LEU A 256 -1.13 -13.19 -9.60
N ALA A 257 -2.22 -13.04 -10.37
CA ALA A 257 -2.87 -11.75 -10.56
C ALA A 257 -3.50 -11.18 -9.29
N PRO A 258 -4.25 -11.95 -8.46
CA PRO A 258 -4.76 -11.43 -7.19
C PRO A 258 -3.64 -10.96 -6.25
N ILE A 259 -2.49 -11.63 -6.27
CA ILE A 259 -1.31 -11.25 -5.49
C ILE A 259 -0.77 -9.90 -5.98
N SER A 260 -0.55 -9.75 -7.29
CA SER A 260 -0.04 -8.51 -7.85
C SER A 260 -1.00 -7.32 -7.70
N ALA A 261 -2.31 -7.57 -7.75
CA ALA A 261 -3.31 -6.54 -7.52
C ALA A 261 -3.29 -6.03 -6.07
N GLY A 262 -3.15 -6.93 -5.08
CA GLY A 262 -3.14 -6.59 -3.66
C GLY A 262 -1.93 -5.77 -3.20
N GLY A 263 -0.79 -5.88 -3.87
CA GLY A 263 0.40 -5.10 -3.49
C GLY A 263 0.89 -5.42 -2.07
N ALA A 264 1.09 -4.40 -1.24
CA ALA A 264 1.49 -4.53 0.16
C ALA A 264 0.51 -5.38 0.99
N THR A 265 -0.78 -5.31 0.63
CA THR A 265 -1.87 -5.94 1.40
C THR A 265 -1.92 -7.47 1.30
N THR A 266 -1.02 -8.08 0.52
CA THR A 266 -0.98 -9.52 0.31
C THR A 266 -0.36 -10.30 1.46
N ALA A 267 0.24 -9.61 2.43
CA ALA A 267 0.72 -10.19 3.68
C ALA A 267 -0.36 -10.19 4.79
N ASP A 268 -1.44 -9.42 4.64
CA ASP A 268 -2.42 -9.16 5.69
C ASP A 268 -3.89 -9.28 5.21
N THR A 269 -4.50 -8.21 4.70
CA THR A 269 -5.94 -8.07 4.49
C THR A 269 -6.44 -8.87 3.28
N THR A 270 -5.62 -8.97 2.22
CA THR A 270 -5.99 -9.74 1.01
C THR A 270 -5.51 -11.18 1.05
N LEU A 271 -4.65 -11.55 2.01
CA LEU A 271 -4.10 -12.91 2.14
C LEU A 271 -5.18 -14.00 2.23
N PRO A 272 -6.26 -13.87 3.03
CA PRO A 272 -7.30 -14.91 3.11
C PRO A 272 -8.02 -15.14 1.77
N VAL A 273 -8.27 -14.07 1.01
CA VAL A 273 -8.91 -14.15 -0.31
C VAL A 273 -7.96 -14.78 -1.32
N ILE A 274 -6.69 -14.36 -1.34
CA ILE A 274 -5.65 -14.93 -2.19
C ILE A 274 -5.48 -16.43 -1.93
N THR A 275 -5.41 -16.84 -0.67
CA THR A 275 -5.25 -18.24 -0.27
C THR A 275 -6.39 -19.10 -0.81
N ARG A 276 -7.61 -18.58 -0.78
CA ARG A 276 -8.81 -19.29 -1.23
C ARG A 276 -8.92 -19.37 -2.75
N ILE A 277 -8.51 -18.31 -3.46
CA ILE A 277 -8.70 -18.19 -4.92
C ILE A 277 -7.49 -18.73 -5.69
N SER A 278 -6.28 -18.40 -5.24
CA SER A 278 -5.03 -18.73 -5.94
C SER A 278 -4.49 -20.08 -5.49
N GLY A 279 -4.73 -20.48 -4.24
CA GLY A 279 -4.28 -21.75 -3.66
C GLY A 279 -3.35 -21.59 -2.46
N GLN A 280 -3.27 -22.62 -1.61
CA GLN A 280 -2.41 -22.64 -0.42
C GLN A 280 -0.92 -22.57 -0.78
N GLU A 281 -0.55 -23.10 -1.94
CA GLU A 281 0.82 -23.08 -2.47
C GLU A 281 1.35 -21.65 -2.72
N PHE A 282 0.47 -20.65 -2.82
CA PHE A 282 0.84 -19.25 -3.04
C PHE A 282 0.93 -18.40 -1.77
N VAL A 283 0.60 -18.95 -0.59
CA VAL A 283 0.61 -18.20 0.69
C VAL A 283 2.00 -17.63 1.00
N ALA A 284 3.04 -18.45 0.92
CA ALA A 284 4.40 -18.00 1.20
C ALA A 284 4.86 -16.89 0.22
N VAL A 285 4.48 -17.01 -1.05
CA VAL A 285 4.76 -16.02 -2.09
C VAL A 285 3.98 -14.73 -1.84
N SER A 286 2.73 -14.82 -1.38
CA SER A 286 1.87 -13.69 -1.04
C SER A 286 2.42 -12.87 0.12
N ILE A 287 2.88 -13.54 1.19
CA ILE A 287 3.50 -12.89 2.36
C ILE A 287 4.81 -12.21 1.94
N PHE A 288 5.65 -12.92 1.18
CA PHE A 288 6.89 -12.37 0.67
C PHE A 288 6.66 -11.15 -0.24
N HIS A 289 5.73 -11.28 -1.18
CA HIS A 289 5.33 -10.21 -2.08
C HIS A 289 4.91 -8.97 -1.29
N GLY A 290 3.99 -9.14 -0.34
CA GLY A 290 3.46 -8.06 0.49
C GLY A 290 4.60 -7.35 1.21
N PHE A 291 5.48 -8.09 1.88
CA PHE A 291 6.65 -7.55 2.57
C PHE A 291 7.57 -6.74 1.64
N VAL A 292 7.92 -7.27 0.45
CA VAL A 292 8.80 -6.55 -0.48
C VAL A 292 8.15 -5.29 -1.02
N THR A 293 6.87 -5.35 -1.39
CA THR A 293 6.14 -4.18 -1.86
C THR A 293 5.97 -3.14 -0.76
N ASP A 294 5.60 -3.55 0.45
CA ASP A 294 5.48 -2.72 1.65
C ASP A 294 6.80 -1.98 1.94
N PHE A 295 7.90 -2.73 2.03
CA PHE A 295 9.23 -2.18 2.24
C PHE A 295 9.66 -1.19 1.14
N SER A 296 9.18 -1.35 -0.08
CA SER A 296 9.51 -0.45 -1.20
C SER A 296 8.79 0.90 -1.14
N VAL A 297 7.62 0.98 -0.49
CA VAL A 297 6.76 2.18 -0.47
C VAL A 297 7.52 3.42 0.02
N PRO A 298 8.21 3.39 1.18
CA PRO A 298 8.86 4.60 1.69
C PRO A 298 9.93 5.15 0.76
N PHE A 299 10.62 4.27 0.01
CA PHE A 299 11.69 4.68 -0.90
C PHE A 299 11.13 5.19 -2.23
N LEU A 300 10.20 4.46 -2.84
CA LEU A 300 9.65 4.81 -4.16
C LEU A 300 8.77 6.06 -4.08
N VAL A 301 7.89 6.15 -3.08
CA VAL A 301 7.08 7.36 -2.86
C VAL A 301 7.99 8.57 -2.66
N THR A 302 8.96 8.46 -1.76
CA THR A 302 9.89 9.57 -1.49
C THR A 302 10.71 9.96 -2.72
N LEU A 303 11.16 8.98 -3.51
CA LEU A 303 11.89 9.22 -4.76
C LEU A 303 11.04 10.06 -5.73
N PHE A 304 9.84 9.61 -6.10
CA PHE A 304 9.00 10.32 -7.07
C PHE A 304 8.45 11.65 -6.54
N CYS A 305 8.23 11.76 -5.22
CA CYS A 305 7.90 13.03 -4.60
C CYS A 305 9.05 14.05 -4.63
N SER A 306 10.30 13.60 -4.82
CA SER A 306 11.48 14.48 -4.84
C SER A 306 11.95 14.92 -6.23
N LEU A 307 11.48 14.23 -7.27
CA LEU A 307 11.78 14.53 -8.67
C LEU A 307 10.89 15.68 -9.19
#